data_AF-A0A939VU36-F1
#
_entry.id   AF-A0A939VU36-F1
#
_cell.length_a   1.000
_cell.length_b   1.000
_cell.length_c   1.000
_cell.angle_alpha   90.00
_cell.angle_beta   90.00
_cell.angle_gamma   90.00
#
_symmetry.space_group_name_H-M   'P 1'
#
loop_
_entity.id
_entity.type
_entity.pdbx_description
1 polymer ?
#
loop_
_entity_poly.entity_id
_entity_poly.type
_entity_poly.pdbx_seq_one_letter_code
_entity_poly.pdbx_strand_id
1 'polypeptide(L)'
;MKPPLYLARTRDPGALEHIMENLKNQLEQIGAEMSARRHLIPQQNRRKYDIEAKDYFENLSSAAEKNDISRFNDLAEYWQRRNLWLTTQPHCYLIPPSLVRKKGETKEQYMDRCYNIYWKEHQQ
;
A
#
# COMPACT_ATOMS: atom_id res chain seq x y z
N MET A 1 -23.42 -16.26 1.69
CA MET A 1 -22.44 -15.20 2.05
C MET A 1 -23.21 -13.93 2.32
N LYS A 2 -23.00 -13.26 3.47
CA LYS A 2 -23.61 -11.95 3.75
C LYS A 2 -22.77 -10.86 3.07
N PRO A 3 -23.38 -9.91 2.33
CA PRO A 3 -22.63 -8.80 1.74
C PRO A 3 -22.06 -7.89 2.85
N PRO A 4 -20.92 -7.22 2.59
CA PRO A 4 -20.30 -6.28 3.54
C PRO A 4 -21.22 -5.09 3.84
N LEU A 5 -21.17 -4.60 5.09
CA LEU A 5 -22.09 -3.63 5.69
C LEU A 5 -22.21 -2.27 4.98
N TYR A 6 -21.26 -1.89 4.12
CA TYR A 6 -21.32 -0.64 3.35
C TYR A 6 -22.36 -0.70 2.21
N LEU A 7 -22.63 -1.88 1.65
CA LEU A 7 -23.66 -2.06 0.61
C LEU A 7 -25.09 -1.97 1.15
N ALA A 8 -25.29 -1.93 2.47
CA ALA A 8 -26.61 -1.96 3.08
C ALA A 8 -27.26 -0.56 3.24
N ARG A 9 -26.59 0.54 2.88
CA ARG A 9 -27.08 1.91 3.17
C ARG A 9 -27.21 2.88 2.01
N THR A 10 -26.63 2.63 0.85
CA THR A 10 -26.82 3.50 -0.33
C THR A 10 -27.93 2.94 -1.22
N ARG A 11 -29.15 3.46 -1.04
CA ARG A 11 -30.29 3.20 -1.95
C ARG A 11 -30.22 4.02 -3.25
N ASP A 12 -29.16 4.81 -3.42
CA ASP A 12 -28.94 5.66 -4.58
C ASP A 12 -27.91 4.97 -5.52
N PRO A 13 -28.36 4.46 -6.68
CA PRO A 13 -27.47 3.85 -7.68
C PRO A 13 -26.36 4.80 -8.16
N GLY A 14 -26.62 6.10 -8.24
CA GLY A 14 -25.65 7.09 -8.69
C GLY A 14 -24.48 7.27 -7.70
N ALA A 15 -24.75 7.12 -6.40
CA ALA A 15 -23.71 7.18 -5.38
C ALA A 15 -22.76 5.97 -5.46
N LEU A 16 -23.27 4.78 -5.79
CA LEU A 16 -22.45 3.57 -5.95
C LEU A 16 -21.58 3.65 -7.21
N GLU A 17 -22.14 4.10 -8.33
CA GLU A 17 -21.37 4.33 -9.56
C GLU A 17 -20.23 5.34 -9.35
N HIS A 18 -20.50 6.43 -8.63
CA HIS A 18 -19.49 7.43 -8.32
C HIS A 18 -18.36 6.88 -7.43
N ILE A 19 -18.70 6.03 -6.44
CA ILE A 19 -17.70 5.37 -5.58
C ILE A 19 -16.83 4.40 -6.39
N MET A 20 -17.43 3.61 -7.27
CA MET A 20 -16.71 2.68 -8.14
C MET A 20 -15.75 3.40 -9.08
N GLU A 21 -16.22 4.48 -9.71
CA GLU A 21 -15.41 5.31 -10.60
C GLU A 21 -14.25 5.97 -9.84
N ASN A 22 -14.49 6.46 -8.62
CA ASN A 22 -13.42 7.00 -7.78
C ASN A 22 -12.36 5.96 -7.41
N LEU A 23 -12.76 4.73 -7.04
CA LEU A 23 -11.81 3.65 -6.73
C LEU A 23 -10.96 3.27 -7.95
N LYS A 24 -11.57 3.23 -9.13
CA LYS A 24 -10.86 2.96 -10.38
C LYS A 24 -9.83 4.05 -10.69
N ASN A 25 -10.23 5.32 -10.59
CA ASN A 25 -9.33 6.45 -10.79
C ASN A 25 -8.16 6.44 -9.79
N GLN A 26 -8.42 6.10 -8.52
CA GLN A 26 -7.37 5.94 -7.52
C GLN A 26 -6.43 4.78 -7.82
N LEU A 27 -6.95 3.64 -8.28
CA LEU A 27 -6.13 2.49 -8.67
C LEU A 27 -5.19 2.83 -9.82
N GLU A 28 -5.70 3.53 -10.85
CA GLU A 28 -4.89 4.00 -11.98
C GLU A 28 -3.79 4.97 -11.53
N GLN A 29 -4.11 5.91 -10.64
CA GLN A 29 -3.13 6.84 -10.06
C GLN A 29 -2.03 6.10 -9.28
N ILE A 30 -2.40 5.14 -8.42
CA ILE A 30 -1.42 4.34 -7.65
C ILE A 30 -0.52 3.54 -8.59
N GLY A 31 -1.06 2.95 -9.66
CA GLY A 31 -0.27 2.24 -10.66
C GLY A 31 0.74 3.15 -11.38
N ALA A 32 0.30 4.35 -11.75
CA ALA A 32 1.17 5.37 -12.35
C ALA A 32 2.28 5.80 -11.38
N GLU A 33 1.95 6.04 -10.10
CA GLU A 33 2.92 6.39 -9.07
C GLU A 33 3.93 5.27 -8.80
N MET A 34 3.49 4.01 -8.76
CA MET A 34 4.36 2.84 -8.61
C MET A 34 5.40 2.79 -9.74
N SER A 35 4.96 2.98 -10.99
CA SER A 35 5.84 3.01 -12.15
C SER A 35 6.81 4.19 -12.08
N ALA A 36 6.29 5.40 -11.79
CA ALA A 36 7.09 6.60 -11.66
C ALA A 36 8.16 6.46 -10.58
N ARG A 37 7.81 6.07 -9.35
CA ARG A 37 8.76 5.99 -8.22
C ARG A 37 9.86 4.95 -8.39
N ARG A 38 9.71 3.99 -9.30
CA ARG A 38 10.72 2.96 -9.58
C ARG A 38 12.12 3.53 -9.84
N HIS A 39 12.23 4.71 -10.48
CA HIS A 39 13.54 5.32 -10.76
C HIS A 39 14.30 5.77 -9.49
N LEU A 40 13.56 6.10 -8.42
CA LEU A 40 14.10 6.49 -7.12
C LEU A 40 14.65 5.29 -6.32
N ILE A 41 14.27 4.08 -6.70
CA ILE A 41 14.69 2.85 -6.02
C ILE A 41 16.15 2.53 -6.38
N PRO A 42 17.03 2.34 -5.38
CA PRO A 42 18.40 1.88 -5.60
C PRO A 42 18.44 0.63 -6.47
N GLN A 43 19.39 0.54 -7.40
CA GLN A 43 19.42 -0.51 -8.42
C GLN A 43 19.33 -1.93 -7.83
N GLN A 44 20.04 -2.18 -6.73
CA GLN A 44 20.02 -3.46 -5.99
C GLN A 44 18.64 -3.84 -5.43
N ASN A 45 17.77 -2.86 -5.16
CA ASN A 45 16.43 -3.05 -4.61
C ASN A 45 15.33 -3.15 -5.68
N ARG A 46 15.61 -2.76 -6.93
CA ARG A 46 14.58 -2.66 -7.99
C ARG A 46 13.86 -3.97 -8.25
N ARG A 47 14.57 -5.10 -8.31
CA ARG A 47 13.94 -6.41 -8.51
C ARG A 47 12.92 -6.74 -7.41
N LYS A 48 13.28 -6.43 -6.16
CA LYS A 48 12.39 -6.64 -5.01
C LYS A 48 11.20 -5.69 -5.07
N TYR A 49 11.44 -4.42 -5.40
CA TYR A 49 10.38 -3.45 -5.63
C TYR A 49 9.40 -3.91 -6.72
N ASP A 50 9.89 -4.38 -7.86
CA ASP A 50 9.05 -4.80 -8.99
C ASP A 50 8.13 -5.99 -8.60
N ILE A 51 8.64 -6.94 -7.82
CA ILE A 51 7.86 -8.07 -7.30
C ILE A 51 6.81 -7.57 -6.30
N GLU A 52 7.23 -6.79 -5.30
CA GLU A 52 6.32 -6.32 -4.25
C GLU A 52 5.26 -5.37 -4.81
N ALA A 53 5.61 -4.48 -5.75
CA ALA A 53 4.70 -3.57 -6.41
C ALA A 53 3.63 -4.32 -7.21
N LYS A 54 4.02 -5.38 -7.92
CA LYS A 54 3.09 -6.24 -8.66
C LYS A 54 2.09 -6.90 -7.70
N ASP A 55 2.58 -7.59 -6.68
CA ASP A 55 1.72 -8.26 -5.69
C ASP A 55 0.78 -7.26 -4.99
N TYR A 56 1.27 -6.04 -4.71
CA TYR A 56 0.47 -4.99 -4.08
C TYR A 56 -0.63 -4.47 -5.00
N PHE A 57 -0.29 -4.22 -6.26
CA PHE A 57 -1.23 -3.73 -7.25
C PHE A 57 -2.35 -4.74 -7.52
N GLU A 58 -2.02 -6.04 -7.57
CA GLU A 58 -3.02 -7.13 -7.70
C GLU A 58 -3.98 -7.16 -6.50
N ASN A 59 -3.47 -6.98 -5.28
CA ASN A 59 -4.30 -6.91 -4.08
C ASN A 59 -5.21 -5.66 -4.05
N LEU A 60 -4.70 -4.50 -4.47
CA LEU A 60 -5.48 -3.27 -4.61
C LEU A 60 -6.59 -3.43 -5.65
N SER A 61 -6.26 -3.99 -6.81
CA SER A 61 -7.23 -4.30 -7.87
C SER A 61 -8.34 -5.22 -7.36
N SER A 62 -7.98 -6.29 -6.65
CA SER A 62 -8.99 -7.20 -6.08
C SER A 62 -9.88 -6.52 -5.02
N ALA A 63 -9.33 -5.61 -4.22
CA ALA A 63 -10.12 -4.85 -3.24
C ALA A 63 -11.07 -3.87 -3.94
N ALA A 64 -10.62 -3.18 -4.98
CA ALA A 64 -11.44 -2.29 -5.80
C ALA A 64 -12.59 -3.04 -6.48
N GLU A 65 -12.32 -4.18 -7.12
CA GLU A 65 -13.35 -5.02 -7.77
C GLU A 65 -14.42 -5.51 -6.79
N LYS A 66 -14.03 -5.79 -5.54
CA LYS A 66 -14.94 -6.22 -4.47
C LYS A 66 -15.66 -5.05 -3.78
N ASN A 67 -15.35 -3.81 -4.16
CA ASN A 67 -15.79 -2.60 -3.49
C ASN A 67 -15.44 -2.60 -1.98
N ASP A 68 -14.32 -3.22 -1.61
CA ASP A 68 -13.81 -3.24 -0.23
C ASP A 68 -12.96 -1.99 0.02
N ILE A 69 -13.63 -0.86 0.23
CA ILE A 69 -13.01 0.45 0.41
C ILE A 69 -12.04 0.47 1.60
N SER A 70 -12.39 -0.20 2.70
CA SER A 70 -11.53 -0.26 3.88
C SER A 70 -10.22 -0.96 3.55
N ARG A 71 -10.32 -2.14 2.92
CA ARG A 71 -9.13 -2.90 2.53
C ARG A 71 -8.29 -2.16 1.50
N PHE A 72 -8.94 -1.48 0.54
CA PHE A 72 -8.24 -0.68 -0.46
C PHE A 72 -7.43 0.44 0.20
N ASN A 73 -8.04 1.20 1.11
CA ASN A 73 -7.37 2.29 1.83
C ASN A 73 -6.20 1.78 2.69
N ASP A 74 -6.41 0.69 3.43
CA ASP A 74 -5.34 0.07 4.25
C ASP A 74 -4.14 -0.35 3.39
N LEU A 75 -4.41 -0.93 2.22
CA LEU A 75 -3.40 -1.34 1.27
C LEU A 75 -2.67 -0.11 0.68
N ALA A 76 -3.41 0.91 0.25
CA ALA A 76 -2.83 2.12 -0.34
C ALA A 76 -1.90 2.83 0.66
N GLU A 77 -2.33 2.97 1.91
CA GLU A 77 -1.52 3.57 2.98
C GLU A 77 -0.27 2.73 3.28
N TYR A 78 -0.42 1.41 3.39
CA TYR A 78 0.72 0.53 3.61
C TYR A 78 1.73 0.60 2.47
N TRP A 79 1.27 0.66 1.22
CA TRP A 79 2.14 0.78 0.05
C TRP A 79 2.98 2.05 0.10
N GLN A 80 2.40 3.20 0.47
CA GLN A 80 3.15 4.45 0.63
C GLN A 80 4.32 4.29 1.61
N ARG A 81 4.04 3.69 2.78
CA ARG A 81 5.06 3.40 3.81
C ARG A 81 6.12 2.42 3.29
N ARG A 82 5.70 1.40 2.54
CA ARG A 82 6.60 0.38 2.00
C ARG A 82 7.50 0.92 0.90
N ASN A 83 6.97 1.75 0.01
CA ASN A 83 7.69 2.41 -1.06
C ASN A 83 8.81 3.29 -0.49
N LEU A 84 8.50 4.06 0.55
CA LEU A 84 9.50 4.86 1.27
C LEU A 84 10.64 3.98 1.82
N TRP A 85 10.31 2.86 2.45
CA TRP A 85 11.33 1.93 2.97
C TRP A 85 12.21 1.32 1.88
N LEU A 86 11.63 0.90 0.75
CA LEU A 86 12.36 0.35 -0.39
C LEU A 86 13.28 1.38 -1.06
N THR A 87 12.91 2.67 -1.00
CA THR A 87 13.70 3.79 -1.51
C THR A 87 14.87 4.12 -0.58
N THR A 88 14.65 4.10 0.74
CA THR A 88 15.60 4.62 1.73
C THR A 88 16.57 3.57 2.30
N GLN A 89 16.24 2.28 2.23
CA GLN A 89 17.05 1.23 2.84
C GLN A 89 17.92 0.50 1.79
N PRO A 90 19.24 0.73 1.76
CA PRO A 90 20.11 0.22 0.69
C PRO A 90 20.24 -1.31 0.67
N HIS A 91 19.97 -2.02 1.78
CA HIS A 91 20.09 -3.48 1.87
C HIS A 91 18.76 -4.22 1.96
N CYS A 92 17.64 -3.58 1.62
CA CYS A 92 16.33 -4.23 1.76
C CYS A 92 16.13 -5.45 0.85
N TYR A 93 16.89 -5.56 -0.25
CA TYR A 93 16.91 -6.75 -1.10
C TYR A 93 17.26 -8.04 -0.34
N LEU A 94 18.04 -7.96 0.74
CA LEU A 94 18.47 -9.10 1.56
C LEU A 94 17.46 -9.53 2.63
N ILE A 95 16.51 -8.66 2.99
CA ILE A 95 15.73 -8.84 4.22
C ILE A 95 14.23 -8.92 3.90
N PRO A 96 13.57 -10.07 4.09
CA PRO A 96 12.11 -10.14 4.16
C PRO A 96 11.61 -9.19 5.26
N PRO A 97 10.50 -8.44 5.06
CA PRO A 97 9.99 -7.51 6.08
C PRO A 97 9.86 -8.15 7.48
N SER A 98 9.50 -9.44 7.54
CA SER A 98 9.38 -10.22 8.78
C SER A 98 10.71 -10.43 9.54
N LEU A 99 11.86 -10.40 8.85
CA LEU A 99 13.19 -10.62 9.43
C LEU A 99 13.90 -9.31 9.83
N VAL A 100 13.28 -8.15 9.60
CA VAL A 100 13.82 -6.85 10.03
C VAL A 100 13.52 -6.59 11.51
N ARG A 101 12.64 -7.38 12.15
CA ARG A 101 12.23 -7.20 13.54
C ARG A 101 13.37 -7.59 14.49
N LYS A 102 13.85 -6.64 15.29
CA LYS A 102 14.92 -6.89 16.26
C LYS A 102 14.43 -7.89 17.32
N LYS A 103 15.33 -8.70 17.89
CA LYS A 103 14.98 -9.65 18.96
C LYS A 103 14.40 -8.88 20.16
N GLY A 104 13.16 -9.18 20.53
CA GLY A 104 12.44 -8.49 21.61
C GLY A 104 11.65 -7.24 21.20
N GLU A 105 11.69 -6.83 19.92
CA GLU A 105 10.97 -5.66 19.41
C GLU A 105 9.46 -5.95 19.29
N THR A 106 8.59 -5.07 19.81
CA THR A 106 7.14 -5.20 19.66
C THR A 106 6.70 -4.88 18.22
N LYS A 107 5.43 -5.17 17.88
CA LYS A 107 4.91 -4.90 16.53
C LYS A 107 4.89 -3.40 16.31
N GLU A 108 4.47 -2.63 17.31
CA GLU A 108 4.45 -1.17 17.29
C GLU A 108 5.86 -0.60 17.12
N GLN A 109 6.86 -1.08 17.87
CA GLN A 109 8.24 -0.60 17.77
C GLN A 109 8.86 -0.87 16.38
N TYR A 110 8.57 -2.03 15.81
CA TYR A 110 8.96 -2.36 14.44
C TYR A 110 8.30 -1.43 13.43
N MET A 111 6.99 -1.18 13.59
CA MET A 111 6.25 -0.25 12.74
C MET A 111 6.81 1.17 12.85
N ASP A 112 7.15 1.62 14.05
CA ASP A 112 7.74 2.93 14.26
C ASP A 112 9.10 3.06 13.59
N ARG A 113 10.04 2.16 13.88
CA ARG A 113 11.40 2.24 13.34
C ARG A 113 11.47 2.14 11.82
N CYS A 114 10.70 1.22 11.25
CA CYS A 114 10.78 0.93 9.82
C CYS A 114 9.86 1.82 8.99
N TYR A 115 8.79 2.36 9.57
CA TYR A 115 7.72 3.02 8.80
C TYR A 115 7.26 4.37 9.37
N ASN A 116 7.19 4.59 10.70
CA ASN A 116 6.56 5.82 11.24
C ASN A 116 7.54 6.92 11.67
N ILE A 117 8.77 6.61 12.10
CA ILE A 117 9.74 7.62 12.56
C ILE A 117 10.04 8.62 11.44
N TYR A 118 10.27 8.12 10.22
CA TYR A 118 10.53 8.97 9.05
C TYR A 118 9.26 9.60 8.45
N TRP A 119 8.08 9.00 8.63
CA TRP A 119 6.81 9.60 8.17
C TRP A 119 6.49 10.89 8.92
N LYS A 120 6.79 10.94 10.23
CA LYS A 120 6.62 12.15 11.06
C LYS A 120 7.61 13.27 10.69
N GLU A 121 8.80 12.92 10.20
CA GLU A 121 9.85 13.87 9.84
C GLU A 121 9.66 14.49 8.44
N HIS A 122 8.75 13.97 7.61
CA HIS A 122 8.52 14.43 6.23
C HIS A 122 7.08 14.94 5.98
N GLN A 123 6.33 15.21 7.06
CA GLN A 123 5.05 15.95 7.02
C GLN A 123 5.17 17.39 7.54
N GLN A 124 6.39 17.91 7.69
CA GLN A 124 6.67 19.33 7.87
C GLN A 124 7.17 19.92 6.55
#